data_AF-A0A3B1DAD1-F1
#
_entry.id   AF-A0A3B1DAD1-F1
#
_cell.length_a   1.000
_cell.length_b   1.000
_cell.length_c   1.000
_cell.angle_alpha   90.00
_cell.angle_beta   90.00
_cell.angle_gamma   90.00
#
_symmetry.space_group_name_H-M   'P 1'
#
loop_
_entity.id
_entity.type
_entity.pdbx_description
1 polymer ?
#
loop_
_entity_poly.entity_id
_entity_poly.type
_entity_poly.pdbx_seq_one_letter_code
_entity_poly.pdbx_strand_id
1 'polypeptide(L)'
;MQSGDKETGQHAGGYPRAERFKPGKVVLDTSLFVNPDARKYFGDTPTEALEGFLFLAAQIPILEFYMPPSIFRELLNFIHKDKLSGDLLVVLHQKPPNKHELTCPAFLLYELIEDMRDRINKGLRVAESAVRGVSSKGEKVIIQELRRKYREALREGIID
;
A
#
# COMPACT_ATOMS: atom_id res chain seq x y z
N MET A 1 -12.07 -72.35 34.01
CA MET A 1 -10.84 -71.79 34.61
C MET A 1 -10.44 -70.64 33.69
N GLN A 2 -10.82 -69.38 33.96
CA GLN A 2 -10.03 -68.38 34.73
C GLN A 2 -8.52 -68.62 34.51
N SER A 3 -7.77 -67.74 33.83
CA SER A 3 -7.44 -66.34 34.19
C SER A 3 -6.84 -65.70 32.91
N GLY A 4 -7.05 -64.43 32.53
CA GLY A 4 -6.82 -63.23 33.31
C GLY A 4 -5.37 -62.77 33.10
N ASP A 5 -5.11 -62.02 32.03
CA ASP A 5 -3.98 -61.07 31.98
C ASP A 5 -4.37 -59.80 31.23
N LYS A 6 -4.04 -58.70 31.88
CA LYS A 6 -4.47 -57.32 31.64
C LYS A 6 -3.41 -56.56 30.84
N GLU A 7 -3.86 -55.44 30.28
CA GLU A 7 -3.08 -54.20 30.06
C GLU A 7 -2.02 -54.25 28.92
N THR A 8 -1.91 -53.29 28.00
CA THR A 8 -2.42 -51.91 27.94
C THR A 8 -2.40 -51.48 26.48
N GLY A 9 -3.51 -50.92 26.00
CA GLY A 9 -3.51 -50.12 24.78
C GLY A 9 -2.74 -48.83 25.00
N GLN A 10 -1.69 -48.61 24.22
CA GLN A 10 -1.08 -47.29 24.09
C GLN A 10 -1.87 -46.51 23.03
N HIS A 11 -2.97 -45.90 23.46
CA HIS A 11 -3.50 -44.74 22.75
C HIS A 11 -2.46 -43.62 22.90
N ALA A 12 -1.71 -43.37 21.84
CA ALA A 12 -0.91 -42.16 21.71
C ALA A 12 -1.88 -40.97 21.68
N GLY A 13 -2.19 -40.44 22.86
CA GLY A 13 -2.90 -39.18 23.04
C GLY A 13 -2.05 -38.07 22.44
N GLY A 14 -2.30 -37.75 21.18
CA GLY A 14 -1.82 -36.51 20.58
C GLY A 14 -2.47 -35.35 21.31
N TYR A 15 -1.71 -34.69 22.20
CA TYR A 15 -2.10 -33.39 22.73
C TYR A 15 -2.43 -32.48 21.54
N PRO A 16 -3.59 -31.79 21.53
CA PRO A 16 -3.86 -30.81 20.49
C PRO A 16 -2.74 -29.77 20.56
N ARG A 17 -1.96 -29.66 19.48
CA ARG A 17 -0.94 -28.63 19.32
C ARG A 17 -1.66 -27.30 19.49
N ALA A 18 -1.41 -26.61 20.60
CA ALA A 18 -1.95 -25.27 20.84
C ALA A 18 -1.75 -24.46 19.56
N GLU A 19 -2.84 -23.97 18.97
CA GLU A 19 -2.76 -23.14 17.77
C GLU A 19 -1.78 -22.01 18.07
N ARG A 20 -0.66 -21.99 17.34
CA ARG A 20 0.32 -20.91 17.47
C ARG A 20 -0.44 -19.62 17.16
N PHE A 21 -0.54 -18.75 18.15
CA PHE A 21 -1.08 -17.41 17.98
C PHE A 21 -0.36 -16.75 16.79
N LYS A 22 -1.13 -16.42 15.75
CA LYS A 22 -0.61 -15.68 14.59
C LYS A 22 -0.85 -14.20 14.85
N PRO A 23 0.20 -13.37 14.95
CA PRO A 23 0.00 -11.95 15.14
C PRO A 23 -0.75 -11.34 13.95
N GLY A 24 -1.60 -10.36 14.24
CA GLY A 24 -2.22 -9.54 13.22
C GLY A 24 -1.16 -8.73 12.47
N LYS A 25 -1.44 -8.37 11.22
CA LYS A 25 -0.48 -7.64 10.38
C LYS A 25 -1.04 -6.28 10.03
N VAL A 26 -0.24 -5.25 10.25
CA VAL A 26 -0.58 -3.86 9.94
C VAL A 26 0.45 -3.32 8.97
N VAL A 27 -0.01 -2.69 7.89
CA VAL A 27 0.86 -1.99 6.95
C VAL A 27 0.76 -0.49 7.23
N LEU A 28 1.91 0.14 7.44
CA LEU A 28 2.03 1.55 7.78
C LEU A 28 2.35 2.38 6.54
N ASP A 29 1.84 3.61 6.54
CA ASP A 29 2.06 4.62 5.52
C ASP A 29 2.76 5.86 6.11
N THR A 30 3.38 6.68 5.26
CA THR A 30 4.05 7.93 5.68
C THR A 30 3.07 8.91 6.30
N SER A 31 1.84 8.94 5.78
CA SER A 31 0.77 9.83 6.20
C SER A 31 0.46 9.74 7.70
N LEU A 32 0.62 8.57 8.33
CA LEU A 32 0.44 8.37 9.77
C LEU A 32 1.37 9.26 10.61
N PHE A 33 2.58 9.52 10.10
CA PHE A 33 3.63 10.27 10.79
C PHE A 33 3.76 11.71 10.28
N VAL A 34 3.34 11.97 9.04
CA VAL A 34 3.50 13.27 8.39
C VAL A 34 2.26 14.14 8.55
N ASN A 35 1.05 13.58 8.49
CA ASN A 35 -0.18 14.36 8.64
C ASN A 35 -0.33 14.85 10.10
N PRO A 36 -0.41 16.18 10.36
CA PRO A 36 -0.61 16.73 11.70
C PRO A 36 -1.78 16.11 12.47
N ASP A 37 -2.90 15.83 11.80
CA ASP A 37 -4.11 15.31 12.44
C ASP A 37 -3.95 13.86 12.92
N ALA A 38 -3.15 13.08 12.21
CA ALA A 38 -2.84 11.70 12.55
C ALA A 38 -1.71 11.60 13.57
N ARG A 39 -0.63 12.37 13.36
CA ARG A 39 0.60 12.21 14.16
C ARG A 39 0.49 12.76 15.58
N LYS A 40 -0.45 13.67 15.86
CA LYS A 40 -0.67 14.30 17.18
C LYS A 40 -0.85 13.31 18.34
N TYR A 41 -1.22 12.07 18.06
CA TYR A 41 -1.36 11.02 19.07
C TYR A 41 -0.02 10.34 19.44
N PHE A 42 1.05 10.60 18.67
CA PHE A 42 2.36 9.96 18.81
C PHE A 42 3.50 10.96 19.03
N GLY A 43 3.41 12.18 18.49
CA GLY A 43 4.41 13.23 18.66
C GLY A 43 4.11 14.50 17.84
N ASP A 44 4.78 15.60 18.17
CA ASP A 44 4.53 16.92 17.55
C ASP A 44 5.20 17.03 16.17
N THR A 45 6.37 16.42 16.03
CA THR A 45 7.11 16.30 14.76
C THR A 45 7.00 14.90 14.15
N PRO A 46 7.23 14.72 12.83
CA PRO A 46 7.24 13.38 12.23
C PRO A 46 8.27 12.41 12.83
N THR A 47 9.41 12.94 13.31
CA THR A 47 10.45 12.11 13.95
C THR A 47 9.97 11.60 15.30
N GLU A 48 9.43 12.47 16.15
CA GLU A 48 8.86 12.10 17.44
C GLU A 48 7.66 11.17 17.28
N ALA A 49 6.80 11.43 16.29
CA ALA A 49 5.66 10.59 16.01
C ALA A 49 6.06 9.16 15.62
N LEU A 50 7.10 9.01 14.80
CA LEU A 50 7.64 7.69 14.47
C LEU A 50 8.23 7.01 15.71
N GLU A 51 9.03 7.73 16.51
CA GLU A 51 9.64 7.19 17.71
C GLU A 51 8.60 6.76 18.75
N GLY A 52 7.63 7.63 19.06
CA GLY A 52 6.53 7.37 19.98
C GLY A 52 5.66 6.21 19.51
N PHE A 53 5.37 6.13 18.21
CA PHE A 53 4.68 4.98 17.64
C PHE A 53 5.47 3.68 17.82
N LEU A 54 6.76 3.66 17.47
CA LEU A 54 7.57 2.45 17.56
C LEU A 54 7.73 1.97 19.01
N PHE A 55 7.80 2.91 19.97
CA PHE A 55 7.79 2.60 21.39
C PHE A 55 6.51 1.89 21.82
N LEU A 56 5.34 2.37 21.39
CA LEU A 56 4.05 1.71 21.67
C LEU A 56 3.93 0.38 20.94
N ALA A 57 4.34 0.32 19.68
CA ALA A 57 4.32 -0.87 18.85
C ALA A 57 5.16 -2.01 19.46
N ALA A 58 6.31 -1.70 20.06
CA ALA A 58 7.15 -2.68 20.76
C ALA A 58 6.43 -3.38 21.92
N GLN A 59 5.40 -2.75 22.50
CA GLN A 59 4.63 -3.27 23.63
C GLN A 59 3.43 -4.12 23.20
N ILE A 60 3.15 -4.23 21.89
CA ILE A 60 1.99 -4.94 21.35
C ILE A 60 2.47 -6.18 20.57
N PRO A 61 2.83 -7.29 21.26
CA PRO A 61 3.36 -8.50 20.60
C PRO A 61 2.32 -9.23 19.75
N ILE A 62 1.04 -8.83 19.84
CA ILE A 62 -0.05 -9.41 19.07
C ILE A 62 -0.14 -8.85 17.64
N LEU A 63 0.64 -7.82 17.31
CA LEU A 63 0.68 -7.19 16.00
C LEU A 63 2.10 -7.13 15.45
N GLU A 64 2.22 -7.34 14.14
CA GLU A 64 3.43 -7.09 13.36
C GLU A 64 3.21 -5.89 12.45
N PHE A 65 4.17 -4.96 12.47
CA PHE A 65 4.10 -3.72 11.69
C PHE A 65 5.02 -3.78 10.48
N TYR A 66 4.45 -3.52 9.31
CA TYR A 66 5.14 -3.58 8.03
C TYR A 66 5.13 -2.24 7.34
N MET A 67 6.19 -1.95 6.59
CA MET A 67 6.22 -0.81 5.68
C MET A 67 6.93 -1.21 4.38
N PRO A 68 6.38 -0.90 3.19
CA PRO A 68 7.11 -1.12 1.95
C PRO A 68 8.39 -0.25 1.92
N PRO A 69 9.52 -0.75 1.41
CA PRO A 69 10.77 0.03 1.36
C PRO A 69 10.66 1.36 0.60
N SER A 70 9.77 1.45 -0.39
CA SER A 70 9.51 2.71 -1.11
C SER A 70 8.85 3.76 -0.22
N ILE A 71 7.89 3.34 0.59
CA ILE A 71 7.19 4.20 1.55
C ILE A 71 8.14 4.62 2.66
N PHE A 72 8.99 3.70 3.15
CA PHE A 72 10.03 4.06 4.12
C PHE A 72 11.02 5.09 3.57
N ARG A 73 11.41 4.99 2.28
CA ARG A 73 12.25 6.01 1.63
C ARG A 73 11.56 7.37 1.54
N GLU A 74 10.27 7.41 1.30
CA GLU A 74 9.50 8.65 1.32
C GLU A 74 9.50 9.26 2.72
N LEU A 75 9.29 8.43 3.75
CA LEU A 75 9.30 8.86 5.15
C LEU A 75 10.62 9.52 5.55
N LEU A 76 11.76 9.01 5.05
CA LEU A 76 13.09 9.57 5.32
C LEU A 76 13.24 11.05 4.90
N ASN A 77 12.37 11.58 4.03
CA ASN A 77 12.38 13.00 3.68
C ASN A 77 11.80 13.90 4.79
N PHE A 78 11.09 13.32 5.76
CA PHE A 78 10.38 14.04 6.82
C PHE A 78 10.98 13.81 8.22
N ILE A 79 11.90 12.84 8.36
CA ILE A 79 12.45 12.42 9.65
C ILE A 79 13.96 12.58 9.72
N HIS A 80 14.46 12.79 10.94
CA HIS A 80 15.89 12.78 11.24
C HIS A 80 16.28 11.40 11.76
N LYS A 81 16.74 10.52 10.85
CA LYS A 81 17.04 9.11 11.18
C LYS A 81 18.11 8.96 12.28
N ASP A 82 19.06 9.90 12.34
CA ASP A 82 20.11 9.97 13.36
C ASP A 82 19.57 10.16 14.79
N LYS A 83 18.34 10.65 14.92
CA LYS A 83 17.68 10.84 16.22
C LYS A 83 16.87 9.62 16.66
N LEU A 84 16.71 8.61 15.81
CA LEU A 84 15.94 7.41 16.14
C LEU A 84 16.84 6.37 16.81
N SER A 85 16.37 5.80 17.92
CA SER A 85 17.03 4.63 18.51
C SER A 85 17.05 3.46 17.51
N GLY A 86 18.24 2.91 17.27
CA GLY A 86 18.43 1.78 16.34
C GLY A 86 17.60 0.55 16.73
N ASP A 87 17.36 0.36 18.01
CA ASP A 87 16.57 -0.77 18.54
C ASP A 87 15.08 -0.65 18.20
N LEU A 88 14.55 0.57 18.11
CA LEU A 88 13.14 0.80 17.75
C LEU A 88 12.88 0.52 16.27
N LEU A 89 13.88 0.69 15.40
CA LEU A 89 13.74 0.39 13.98
C LEU A 89 13.56 -1.11 13.71
N VAL A 90 13.96 -1.99 14.64
CA VAL A 90 13.75 -3.44 14.54
C VAL A 90 12.26 -3.81 14.61
N VAL A 91 11.44 -2.97 15.26
CA VAL A 91 9.98 -3.16 15.36
C VAL A 91 9.29 -3.01 14.00
N LEU A 92 9.90 -2.28 13.06
CA LEU A 92 9.34 -2.02 11.74
C LEU A 92 9.90 -2.96 10.67
N HIS A 93 9.07 -3.88 10.19
CA HIS A 93 9.45 -4.81 9.14
C HIS A 93 9.34 -4.17 7.75
N GLN A 94 10.48 -3.88 7.13
CA GLN A 94 10.49 -3.43 5.74
C GLN A 94 10.25 -4.60 4.79
N LYS A 95 9.07 -4.65 4.17
CA LYS A 95 8.69 -5.74 3.25
C LYS A 95 7.92 -5.21 2.04
N PRO A 96 8.38 -5.48 0.80
CA PRO A 96 7.62 -5.10 -0.39
C PRO A 96 6.39 -6.01 -0.56
N PRO A 97 5.33 -5.52 -1.21
CA PRO A 97 4.22 -6.38 -1.62
C PRO A 97 4.71 -7.46 -2.60
N ASN A 98 4.15 -8.66 -2.51
CA ASN A 98 4.46 -9.73 -3.47
C ASN A 98 3.70 -9.51 -4.78
N LYS A 99 4.24 -8.67 -5.66
CA LYS A 99 3.58 -8.24 -6.91
C LYS A 99 3.15 -9.39 -7.84
N HIS A 100 3.80 -10.55 -7.74
CA HIS A 100 3.51 -11.69 -8.61
C HIS A 100 2.41 -12.62 -8.06
N GLU A 101 2.09 -12.50 -6.76
CA GLU A 101 1.07 -13.32 -6.09
C GLU A 101 -0.16 -12.49 -5.66
N LEU A 102 -0.24 -11.23 -6.07
CA LEU A 102 -1.40 -10.39 -5.78
C LEU A 102 -2.64 -10.94 -6.50
N THR A 103 -3.69 -11.18 -5.73
CA THR A 103 -5.03 -11.45 -6.26
C THR A 103 -5.81 -10.14 -6.28
N CYS A 104 -6.45 -9.84 -7.41
CA CYS A 104 -7.27 -8.65 -7.58
C CYS A 104 -8.63 -9.10 -8.12
N PRO A 105 -9.76 -8.63 -7.55
CA PRO A 105 -11.07 -8.86 -8.12
C PRO A 105 -11.12 -8.44 -9.60
N ALA A 106 -11.59 -9.34 -10.46
CA ALA A 106 -11.57 -9.11 -11.91
C ALA A 106 -12.37 -7.86 -12.33
N PHE A 107 -13.41 -7.48 -11.58
CA PHE A 107 -14.21 -6.29 -11.90
C PHE A 107 -13.37 -5.00 -11.90
N LEU A 108 -12.34 -4.88 -11.05
CA LEU A 108 -11.44 -3.72 -11.04
C LEU A 108 -10.65 -3.60 -12.36
N LEU A 109 -10.29 -4.74 -12.96
CA LEU A 109 -9.65 -4.75 -14.29
C LEU A 109 -10.64 -4.32 -15.37
N TYR A 110 -11.89 -4.76 -15.30
CA TYR A 110 -12.92 -4.34 -16.24
C TYR A 110 -13.21 -2.84 -16.13
N GLU A 111 -13.33 -2.30 -14.92
CA GLU A 111 -13.47 -0.86 -14.68
C GLU A 111 -12.29 -0.06 -15.25
N LEU A 112 -11.06 -0.54 -15.04
CA LEU A 112 -9.87 0.06 -15.65
C LEU A 112 -9.93 0.05 -17.18
N ILE A 113 -10.36 -1.04 -17.79
CA ILE A 113 -10.48 -1.16 -19.25
C ILE A 113 -11.51 -0.17 -19.80
N GLU A 114 -12.67 -0.05 -19.16
CA GLU A 114 -13.70 0.90 -19.57
C GLU A 114 -13.22 2.35 -19.43
N ASP A 115 -12.59 2.70 -18.29
CA ASP A 115 -12.01 4.04 -18.08
C ASP A 115 -10.93 4.35 -19.14
N MET A 116 -10.06 3.38 -19.46
CA MET A 116 -9.06 3.54 -20.53
C MET A 116 -9.71 3.74 -21.90
N ARG A 117 -10.79 3.00 -22.22
CA ARG A 117 -11.51 3.15 -23.49
C ARG A 117 -12.12 4.55 -23.62
N ASP A 118 -12.72 5.06 -22.55
CA ASP A 118 -13.29 6.40 -22.53
C ASP A 118 -12.24 7.49 -22.68
N ARG A 119 -11.07 7.34 -22.02
CA ARG A 119 -9.92 8.25 -22.20
C ARG A 119 -9.42 8.23 -23.64
N ILE A 120 -9.29 7.06 -24.27
CA ILE A 120 -8.88 6.94 -25.67
C ILE A 120 -9.88 7.63 -26.60
N ASN A 121 -11.19 7.43 -26.38
CA ASN A 121 -12.24 8.08 -27.16
C ASN A 121 -12.23 9.61 -27.01
N LYS A 122 -12.02 10.12 -25.79
CA LYS A 122 -11.82 11.56 -25.54
C LYS A 122 -10.58 12.08 -26.29
N GLY A 123 -9.46 11.36 -26.20
CA GLY A 123 -8.21 11.68 -26.91
C GLY A 123 -8.39 11.76 -28.43
N LEU A 124 -9.14 10.82 -29.01
CA LEU A 124 -9.48 10.81 -30.43
C LEU A 124 -10.27 12.09 -30.82
N ARG A 125 -11.30 12.44 -30.05
CA ARG A 125 -12.09 13.67 -30.30
C ARG A 125 -11.23 14.94 -30.23
N VAL A 126 -10.28 15.00 -29.30
CA VAL A 126 -9.32 16.11 -29.21
C VAL A 126 -8.43 16.17 -30.45
N ALA A 127 -7.93 15.04 -30.93
CA ALA A 127 -7.12 14.97 -32.15
C ALA A 127 -7.91 15.38 -33.40
N GLU A 128 -9.14 14.87 -33.57
CA GLU A 128 -10.03 15.27 -34.67
C GLU A 128 -10.31 16.78 -34.65
N SER A 129 -10.56 17.35 -33.47
CA SER A 129 -10.77 18.79 -33.29
C SER A 129 -9.55 19.61 -33.69
N ALA A 130 -8.35 19.13 -33.36
CA ALA A 130 -7.10 19.77 -33.74
C ALA A 130 -6.92 19.79 -35.26
N VAL A 131 -7.16 18.65 -35.95
CA VAL A 131 -7.09 18.54 -37.41
C VAL A 131 -8.07 19.49 -38.09
N ARG A 132 -9.32 19.55 -37.62
CA ARG A 132 -10.33 20.50 -38.14
C ARG A 132 -9.96 21.95 -37.90
N GLY A 133 -9.22 22.25 -36.83
CA GLY A 133 -8.78 23.60 -36.49
C GLY A 133 -7.66 24.14 -37.37
N VAL A 134 -6.90 23.29 -38.10
CA VAL A 134 -5.65 23.67 -38.80
C VAL A 134 -5.83 24.84 -39.75
N SER A 135 -6.92 24.84 -40.52
CA SER A 135 -7.22 25.90 -41.47
C SER A 135 -7.50 27.26 -40.82
N SER A 136 -7.74 27.31 -39.50
CA SER A 136 -8.19 28.52 -38.79
C SER A 136 -7.17 29.18 -37.87
N LYS A 137 -6.28 28.40 -37.21
CA LYS A 137 -5.44 28.91 -36.10
C LYS A 137 -3.93 28.79 -36.31
N GLY A 138 -3.49 28.27 -37.46
CA GLY A 138 -2.08 28.03 -37.75
C GLY A 138 -1.50 26.85 -36.94
N GLU A 139 -0.56 26.14 -37.55
CA GLU A 139 -0.08 24.84 -37.07
C GLU A 139 0.51 24.88 -35.65
N LYS A 140 1.34 25.87 -35.35
CA LYS A 140 2.06 25.97 -34.07
C LYS A 140 1.12 26.11 -32.86
N VAL A 141 0.06 26.91 -33.01
CA VAL A 141 -0.94 27.15 -31.95
C VAL A 141 -1.72 25.86 -31.68
N ILE A 142 -2.08 25.14 -32.74
CA ILE A 142 -2.86 23.91 -32.64
C ILE A 142 -2.06 22.78 -32.02
N ILE A 143 -0.78 22.65 -32.36
CA ILE A 143 0.09 21.65 -31.72
C ILE A 143 0.17 21.89 -30.20
N GLN A 144 0.30 23.14 -29.76
CA GLN A 144 0.32 23.47 -28.34
C GLN A 144 -1.03 23.16 -27.67
N GLU A 145 -2.14 23.55 -28.30
CA GLU A 145 -3.50 23.31 -27.78
C GLU A 145 -3.83 21.81 -27.71
N LEU A 146 -3.48 21.05 -28.75
CA LEU A 146 -3.62 19.60 -28.81
C LEU A 146 -2.86 18.94 -27.66
N ARG A 147 -1.57 19.27 -27.47
CA ARG A 147 -0.76 18.69 -26.38
C ARG A 147 -1.37 18.94 -25.01
N ARG A 148 -1.88 20.15 -24.76
CA ARG A 148 -2.52 20.50 -23.49
C ARG A 148 -3.81 19.70 -23.29
N LYS A 149 -4.75 19.80 -24.23
CA LYS A 149 -6.07 19.14 -24.16
C LYS A 149 -5.98 17.62 -24.15
N TYR A 150 -5.03 17.04 -24.88
CA TYR A 150 -4.81 15.61 -24.92
C TYR A 150 -4.30 15.09 -23.56
N ARG A 151 -3.41 15.84 -22.90
CA ARG A 151 -2.95 15.50 -21.55
C ARG A 151 -4.08 15.58 -20.53
N GLU A 152 -4.93 16.60 -20.61
CA GLU A 152 -6.10 16.75 -19.74
C GLU A 152 -7.08 15.59 -19.95
N ALA A 153 -7.45 15.30 -21.20
CA ALA A 153 -8.38 14.23 -21.55
C ALA A 153 -7.93 12.83 -21.11
N LEU A 154 -6.61 12.59 -21.04
CA LEU A 154 -6.06 11.33 -20.58
C LEU A 154 -5.81 11.26 -19.07
N ARG A 155 -5.87 12.39 -18.34
CA ARG A 155 -5.61 12.42 -16.89
C ARG A 155 -6.88 12.27 -16.07
N GLU A 156 -7.97 12.90 -16.48
CA GLU A 156 -9.25 12.82 -15.78
C GLU A 156 -9.80 11.38 -15.71
N GLY A 157 -10.05 10.88 -14.50
CA GLY A 157 -10.68 9.58 -14.24
C GLY A 157 -10.25 9.00 -12.89
N ILE A 158 -10.45 7.69 -12.69
CA ILE A 158 -10.25 6.99 -11.40
C ILE A 158 -8.80 7.07 -10.84
N ILE A 159 -7.82 7.44 -11.69
CA ILE A 159 -6.38 7.43 -11.38
C ILE A 159 -5.81 8.84 -11.10
N ASP A 160 -6.65 9.88 -11.08
CA ASP A 160 -6.22 11.26 -10.78
C ASP A 160 -6.18 11.55 -9.26
#